data_AF-A0A959HAM0-F1
#
_entry.id   AF-A0A959HAM0-F1
#
_cell.length_a   1.000
_cell.length_b   1.000
_cell.length_c   1.000
_cell.angle_alpha   90.00
_cell.angle_beta   90.00
_cell.angle_gamma   90.00
#
_symmetry.space_group_name_H-M   'P 1'
#
loop_
_entity.id
_entity.type
_entity.pdbx_description
1 polymer ?
#
loop_
_entity_poly.entity_id
_entity_poly.type
_entity_poly.pdbx_seq_one_letter_code
_entity_poly.pdbx_strand_id
1 'polypeptide(L)' 'YNDERTDVYLAWSADGGRSFTNRRISEKPFIPSAGVFFGDYNDISAHAGRVRPIWTRMEEGGGLSVWTALVEMR' A
#
# COMPACT_ATOMS: atom_id res chain seq x y z
N TYR A 1 -11.88 10.64 1.90
CA TYR A 1 -11.66 12.10 1.83
C TYR A 1 -12.62 12.70 0.83
N ASN A 2 -12.80 14.03 0.80
CA ASN A 2 -13.59 14.70 -0.25
C ASN A 2 -12.68 15.25 -1.39
N ASP A 3 -11.43 14.78 -1.43
CA ASP A 3 -10.37 15.14 -2.38
C ASP A 3 -9.57 13.87 -2.77
N GLU A 4 -8.50 14.05 -3.54
CA GLU A 4 -7.68 12.96 -4.11
C GLU A 4 -6.65 12.36 -3.14
N ARG A 5 -6.77 12.61 -1.83
CA ARG A 5 -5.91 11.96 -0.84
C ARG A 5 -6.07 10.45 -0.89
N THR A 6 -4.95 9.78 -1.06
CA THR A 6 -4.84 8.34 -1.27
C THR A 6 -4.11 7.72 -0.08
N ASP A 7 -4.79 6.81 0.60
CA ASP A 7 -4.20 5.90 1.59
C ASP A 7 -3.94 4.54 0.95
N VAL A 8 -3.00 3.77 1.50
CA VAL A 8 -2.65 2.43 1.01
C VAL A 8 -3.10 1.39 2.02
N TYR A 9 -3.73 0.33 1.51
CA TYR A 9 -4.28 -0.76 2.31
C TYR A 9 -3.66 -2.10 1.91
N LEU A 10 -3.33 -2.91 2.91
CA LEU A 10 -3.09 -4.34 2.75
C LEU A 10 -4.42 -5.08 2.95
N ALA A 11 -4.81 -5.87 1.97
CA ALA A 11 -5.96 -6.76 2.05
C ALA A 11 -5.50 -8.22 2.10
N TRP A 12 -6.07 -9.03 3.00
CA TRP A 12 -5.84 -10.47 3.03
C TRP A 12 -7.11 -11.23 3.40
N SER A 13 -7.18 -12.48 2.95
CA SER A 13 -8.25 -13.40 3.27
C SER A 13 -7.69 -14.61 4.03
N ALA A 14 -8.42 -15.06 5.04
CA ALA A 14 -8.15 -16.30 5.77
C ALA A 14 -9.15 -17.41 5.42
N ASP A 15 -10.07 -17.17 4.49
CA ASP A 15 -11.23 -18.03 4.22
C ASP A 15 -11.38 -18.42 2.74
N GLY A 16 -10.28 -18.35 1.98
CA GLY A 16 -10.25 -18.70 0.55
C GLY A 16 -10.76 -17.60 -0.38
N GLY A 17 -10.73 -16.33 0.06
CA GLY A 17 -11.14 -15.17 -0.73
C GLY A 17 -12.63 -14.83 -0.61
N ARG A 18 -13.37 -15.41 0.34
CA ARG A 18 -14.80 -15.10 0.56
C ARG A 18 -14.97 -13.78 1.31
N SER A 19 -14.04 -13.47 2.21
CA SER A 19 -13.95 -12.19 2.89
C SER A 19 -12.50 -11.71 2.98
N PHE A 20 -12.33 -10.39 3.09
CA PHE A 20 -11.03 -9.74 3.20
C PHE A 20 -10.99 -8.80 4.41
N THR A 21 -9.95 -8.93 5.21
CA THR A 21 -9.58 -7.92 6.20
C THR A 21 -8.75 -6.85 5.50
N ASN A 22 -9.14 -5.60 5.65
CA ASN A 22 -8.42 -4.44 5.10
C ASN A 22 -7.73 -3.69 6.24
N ARG A 23 -6.42 -3.52 6.13
CA ARG A 23 -5.61 -2.74 7.07
C ARG A 23 -4.90 -1.62 6.34
N ARG A 24 -5.11 -0.38 6.77
CA ARG A 24 -4.32 0.75 6.28
C ARG A 24 -2.85 0.56 6.71
N ILE A 25 -1.94 0.67 5.74
CA ILE A 25 -0.48 0.55 5.95
C ILE A 25 0.28 1.84 5.67
N SER A 26 -0.34 2.84 5.01
CA SER A 26 0.19 4.19 4.94
C SER A 26 0.11 4.89 6.31
N GLU A 27 1.19 5.54 6.72
CA GLU A 27 1.18 6.40 7.92
C GLU A 27 0.45 7.72 7.67
N LYS A 28 0.53 8.23 6.44
CA LYS A 28 -0.11 9.46 5.96
C LYS A 28 -0.57 9.28 4.50
N PRO A 29 -1.67 9.91 4.08
CA PRO A 29 -2.09 9.88 2.69
C PRO A 29 -1.11 10.67 1.79
N PHE A 30 -1.21 10.45 0.49
CA PHE A 30 -0.55 11.28 -0.54
C PHE A 30 -1.55 11.70 -1.62
N ILE A 31 -1.24 12.75 -2.37
CA ILE A 31 -2.06 13.21 -3.49
C ILE A 31 -1.29 12.88 -4.78
N PRO A 32 -1.77 11.95 -5.62
CA PRO A 32 -1.14 11.67 -6.90
C PRO A 32 -1.38 12.82 -7.89
N SER A 33 -0.54 12.91 -8.93
CA SER A 33 -0.75 13.81 -10.06
C SER A 33 -1.05 12.99 -11.30
N ALA A 34 -2.11 13.35 -12.03
CA ALA A 34 -2.58 12.62 -13.22
C ALA A 34 -1.53 12.49 -14.34
N GLY A 35 -0.53 13.39 -14.38
CA GLY A 35 0.55 13.35 -15.36
C GLY A 35 1.74 12.46 -14.98
N VAL A 36 1.74 11.85 -13.80
CA VAL A 36 2.84 11.04 -13.30
C VAL A 36 2.45 9.57 -13.32
N PHE A 37 3.23 8.76 -14.04
CA PHE A 37 3.05 7.33 -14.09
C PHE A 37 3.53 6.67 -12.78
N PHE A 38 2.62 5.97 -12.09
CA PHE A 38 2.96 5.09 -10.97
C PHE A 38 3.22 3.70 -11.57
N GLY A 39 4.51 3.33 -11.69
CA GLY A 39 4.92 2.06 -12.32
C GLY A 39 4.62 0.80 -11.53
N ASP A 40 5.17 -0.34 -11.98
CA ASP A 40 4.82 -1.70 -11.54
C ASP A 40 5.44 -2.14 -10.19
N TYR A 41 5.92 -1.21 -9.36
CA TYR A 41 6.65 -1.52 -8.12
C TYR A 41 5.72 -1.85 -6.94
N ASN A 42 4.72 -2.68 -7.19
CA ASN A 42 3.79 -3.19 -6.20
C ASN A 42 3.99 -4.70 -6.07
N ASP A 43 4.40 -5.16 -4.90
CA ASP A 43 4.62 -6.57 -4.61
C ASP A 43 4.33 -6.87 -3.13
N ILE A 44 4.11 -8.14 -2.82
CA ILE A 44 3.91 -8.63 -1.46
C ILE A 44 4.71 -9.91 -1.27
N SER A 45 5.72 -9.83 -0.41
CA SER A 45 6.39 -11.02 0.11
C SER A 45 5.74 -11.46 1.43
N ALA A 46 5.42 -12.75 1.55
CA ALA A 46 4.85 -13.32 2.76
C ALA A 46 5.57 -14.63 3.12
N HIS A 47 6.17 -14.69 4.30
CA HIS A 47 6.89 -15.87 4.77
C HIS A 47 6.90 -15.95 6.30
N ALA A 48 6.53 -17.11 6.86
CA ALA A 48 6.56 -17.41 8.30
C ALA A 48 5.92 -16.31 9.18
N GLY A 49 4.69 -15.88 8.83
CA GLY A 49 3.95 -14.85 9.57
C GLY A 49 4.41 -13.41 9.30
N ARG A 50 5.49 -13.19 8.55
CA ARG A 50 5.97 -11.85 8.18
C ARG A 50 5.45 -11.48 6.80
N VAL A 51 4.80 -10.33 6.68
CA VAL A 51 4.30 -9.79 5.42
C VAL A 51 4.97 -8.45 5.15
N ARG A 52 5.53 -8.30 3.95
CA ARG A 52 6.26 -7.11 3.48
C ARG A 52 5.69 -6.66 2.14
N PRO A 53 4.62 -5.84 2.14
CA PRO A 53 4.16 -5.19 0.93
C PRO A 53 5.13 -4.06 0.54
N ILE A 54 5.23 -3.78 -0.75
CA ILE A 54 5.83 -2.55 -1.28
C ILE A 54 4.83 -1.81 -2.17
N TRP A 55 4.94 -0.49 -2.21
CA TRP A 55 4.15 0.35 -3.11
C TRP A 55 4.88 1.62 -3.49
N THR A 56 4.51 2.17 -4.64
CA THR A 56 4.95 3.49 -5.09
C THR A 56 4.11 4.58 -4.44
N ARG A 57 4.75 5.66 -3.98
CA ARG A 57 4.11 6.85 -3.42
C ARG A 57 4.62 8.11 -4.11
N MET A 58 3.76 9.10 -4.29
CA MET A 58 4.17 10.46 -4.65
C MET A 58 4.51 11.26 -3.39
N GLU A 59 5.68 11.90 -3.41
CA GLU A 59 6.14 12.74 -2.32
C GLU A 59 5.66 14.19 -2.48
N GLU A 60 5.57 14.89 -1.36
CA GLU A 60 5.29 16.32 -1.35
C GLU A 60 6.44 17.08 -2.04
N GLY A 61 6.11 17.97 -2.97
CA GLY A 61 7.11 18.63 -3.83
C GLY A 61 7.45 17.87 -5.12
N GLY A 62 6.88 16.68 -5.31
CA GLY A 62 7.01 15.88 -6.53
C GLY A 62 8.02 14.73 -6.42
N GLY A 63 8.06 13.90 -7.47
CA GLY A 63 8.86 12.68 -7.50
C GLY A 63 8.12 11.47 -6.93
N LEU A 64 8.73 10.29 -7.12
CA LEU A 64 8.20 9.00 -6.67
C LEU A 64 9.19 8.33 -5.73
N SER A 65 8.66 7.60 -4.76
CA SER A 65 9.40 6.80 -3.80
C SER A 65 8.77 5.42 -3.67
N VAL A 66 9.55 4.45 -3.19
CA VAL A 66 9.06 3.09 -2.88
C VAL A 66 9.04 2.92 -1.38
N TRP A 67 7.89 2.52 -0.85
CA TRP A 67 7.64 2.34 0.57
C TRP A 67 7.37 0.88 0.89
N THR A 68 7.56 0.51 2.16
CA THR A 68 7.17 -0.79 2.70
C THR A 68 6.52 -0.63 4.06
N ALA A 69 5.78 -1.66 4.50
CA ALA A 69 5.25 -1.76 5.84
C ALA A 69 5.74 -3.05 6.51
N LEU A 70 6.07 -2.96 7.79
CA LEU A 70 6.47 -4.12 8.59
C LEU A 70 5.23 -4.72 9.25
N VAL A 71 4.61 -5.70 8.59
CA VAL A 71 3.41 -6.38 9.08
C VAL A 71 3.75 -7.77 9.64
N GLU A 72 3.35 -8.02 10.88
CA GLU A 72 3.39 -9.33 11.52
C GLU A 72 1.97 -9.88 11.59
N MET A 73 1.75 -11.06 11.03
CA MET A 73 0.51 -11.83 11.08
C MET A 73 0.67 -12.93 12.14
N ARG A 74 -0.26 -12.96 13.09
CA ARG A 74 -0.36 -13.99 14.12
C ARG A 74 -1.29 -15.11 13.68
#